data_AF-A0A357Z7D2-F1
#
_entry.id   AF-A0A357Z7D2-F1
#
_cell.length_a   1.000
_cell.length_b   1.000
_cell.length_c   1.000
_cell.angle_alpha   90.00
_cell.angle_beta   90.00
_cell.angle_gamma   90.00
#
_symmetry.space_group_name_H-M   'P 1'
#
loop_
_entity.id
_entity.type
_entity.pdbx_description
1 polymer ?
#
loop_
_entity_poly.entity_id
_entity_poly.type
_entity_poly.pdbx_seq_one_letter_code
_entity_poly.pdbx_strand_id
1 'polypeptide(L)'
;GLKDSIWNYFSQNGDLIQVYDFTSKKLIYNIPDVSSIVKQASVIDTNGFTKPKVEAPVKIGGLDYGFYLLYNQRKLPEGAKDQREDILMEYVFDISATGKLEDFNIKYTSTFYNAEFNQSIRDLHGDAYEFIPASINGNPVKSKLVYQIMLYISQAKDRGTYNIPTQKY
;
A
#
# COMPACT_ATOMS: atom_id res chain seq x y z
N GLY A 1 -11.65 18.18 -6.60
CA GLY A 1 -11.20 18.98 -7.75
C GLY A 1 -10.53 18.06 -8.75
N LEU A 2 -10.48 18.45 -10.02
CA LEU A 2 -9.65 17.75 -11.02
C LEU A 2 -8.17 17.94 -10.63
N LYS A 3 -7.39 16.87 -10.66
CA LYS A 3 -5.94 16.96 -10.46
C LYS A 3 -5.32 17.23 -11.83
N ASP A 4 -4.93 18.47 -12.10
CA ASP A 4 -4.48 18.97 -13.41
C ASP A 4 -3.18 19.80 -13.32
N SER A 5 -2.35 19.48 -12.34
CA SER A 5 -1.12 20.22 -12.03
C SER A 5 -0.06 19.33 -11.37
N ILE A 6 1.04 19.96 -10.95
CA ILE A 6 2.08 19.32 -10.15
C ILE A 6 1.66 19.32 -8.68
N TRP A 7 1.66 18.14 -8.08
CA TRP A 7 1.29 17.94 -6.68
C TRP A 7 2.50 17.48 -5.88
N ASN A 8 2.69 18.12 -4.73
CA ASN A 8 3.74 17.82 -3.76
C ASN A 8 3.12 17.09 -2.57
N TYR A 9 3.70 15.95 -2.20
CA TYR A 9 3.27 15.15 -1.07
C TYR A 9 4.35 15.12 -0.02
N PHE A 10 3.93 15.23 1.24
CA PHE A 10 4.81 15.38 2.38
C PHE A 10 4.59 14.24 3.38
N SER A 11 5.65 13.84 4.09
CA SER A 11 5.58 12.93 5.22
C SER A 11 4.82 13.57 6.39
N GLN A 12 4.50 12.78 7.42
CA GLN A 12 3.93 13.32 8.66
C GLN A 12 4.84 14.34 9.35
N ASN A 13 6.16 14.26 9.11
CA ASN A 13 7.15 15.18 9.67
C ASN A 13 7.34 16.45 8.82
N GLY A 14 6.64 16.56 7.68
CA GLY A 14 6.70 17.71 6.78
C GLY A 14 7.78 17.61 5.69
N ASP A 15 8.46 16.47 5.56
CA ASP A 15 9.48 16.26 4.51
C ASP A 15 8.82 16.01 3.16
N LEU A 16 9.32 16.59 2.08
CA LEU A 16 8.85 16.28 0.73
C LEU A 16 9.20 14.81 0.41
N ILE A 17 8.20 13.98 0.16
CA ILE A 17 8.38 12.55 -0.15
C ILE A 17 8.09 12.20 -1.61
N GLN A 18 7.20 12.96 -2.27
CA GLN A 18 6.83 12.69 -3.64
C GLN A 18 6.38 13.95 -4.37
N VAL A 19 6.76 14.07 -5.65
CA VAL A 19 6.23 15.09 -6.57
C VAL A 19 5.70 14.37 -7.80
N TYR A 20 4.42 14.58 -8.10
CA TYR A 20 3.76 13.97 -9.25
C TYR A 20 3.08 15.03 -10.10
N ASP A 21 3.35 15.01 -11.41
CA ASP A 21 2.69 15.85 -12.39
C ASP A 21 1.51 15.11 -13.00
N PHE A 22 0.29 15.51 -12.65
CA PHE A 22 -0.93 14.89 -13.16
C PHE A 22 -1.20 15.25 -14.63
N THR A 23 -0.65 16.35 -15.13
CA THR A 23 -0.80 16.78 -16.53
C THR A 23 0.05 15.93 -17.46
N SER A 24 1.33 15.73 -17.12
CA SER A 24 2.23 14.88 -17.91
C SER A 24 2.25 13.41 -17.49
N LYS A 25 1.57 13.06 -16.38
CA LYS A 25 1.55 11.73 -15.74
C LYS A 25 2.94 11.23 -15.34
N LYS A 26 3.80 12.13 -14.84
CA LYS A 26 5.20 11.82 -14.52
C LYS A 26 5.47 11.91 -13.03
N LEU A 27 6.19 10.90 -12.52
CA LEU A 27 6.85 10.96 -11.23
C LEU A 27 8.11 11.81 -11.37
N ILE A 28 8.07 13.02 -10.81
CA ILE A 28 9.21 13.94 -10.84
C ILE A 28 10.19 13.60 -9.73
N TYR A 29 9.66 13.21 -8.57
CA TYR A 29 10.43 12.94 -7.37
C TYR A 29 9.74 11.90 -6.51
N ASN A 30 10.51 10.99 -5.92
CA ASN A 30 10.00 9.98 -4.99
C ASN A 30 11.13 9.48 -4.09
N ILE A 31 11.02 9.74 -2.79
CA ILE A 31 11.89 9.14 -1.79
C ILE A 31 11.11 8.01 -1.10
N PRO A 32 11.68 6.79 -1.04
CA PRO A 32 11.14 5.74 -0.20
C PRO A 32 11.10 6.21 1.26
N ASP A 33 9.91 6.23 1.86
CA ASP A 33 9.78 6.54 3.27
C ASP A 33 10.33 5.36 4.10
N VAL A 34 11.59 5.47 4.50
CA VAL A 34 12.26 4.45 5.33
C VAL A 34 11.67 4.37 6.74
N SER A 35 11.05 5.45 7.21
CA SER A 35 10.44 5.56 8.54
C SER A 35 9.02 5.00 8.59
N SER A 36 8.36 4.86 7.44
CA SER A 36 7.02 4.29 7.33
C SER A 36 6.88 2.92 8.01
N ILE A 37 5.76 2.75 8.72
CA ILE A 37 5.31 1.47 9.28
C ILE A 37 4.84 0.49 8.19
N VAL A 38 4.61 1.00 6.98
CA VAL A 38 4.18 0.24 5.81
C VAL A 38 5.40 -0.09 4.97
N LYS A 39 5.69 -1.37 4.81
CA LYS A 39 6.70 -1.84 3.85
C LYS A 39 6.04 -2.22 2.53
N GLN A 40 6.77 -2.06 1.43
CA GLN A 40 6.29 -2.36 0.08
C GLN A 40 7.05 -3.56 -0.50
N ALA A 41 6.31 -4.49 -1.11
CA ALA A 41 6.82 -5.48 -2.05
C ALA A 41 6.01 -5.43 -3.36
N SER A 42 6.51 -6.03 -4.43
CA SER A 42 5.78 -6.11 -5.71
C SER A 42 6.08 -7.39 -6.46
N VAL A 43 5.10 -7.89 -7.20
CA VAL A 43 5.24 -9.03 -8.10
C VAL A 43 4.93 -8.57 -9.53
N ILE A 44 5.88 -8.76 -10.43
CA ILE A 44 5.82 -8.35 -11.83
C ILE A 44 6.24 -9.55 -12.67
N ASP A 45 5.39 -9.97 -13.60
CA ASP A 45 5.69 -11.08 -14.49
C ASP A 45 6.70 -10.63 -15.55
N THR A 46 7.87 -11.25 -15.54
CA THR A 46 8.98 -10.96 -16.47
C THR A 46 9.23 -12.09 -17.45
N ASN A 47 8.34 -13.09 -17.50
CA ASN A 47 8.46 -14.19 -18.44
C ASN A 47 8.46 -13.70 -19.88
N GLY A 48 9.39 -14.21 -20.69
CA GLY A 48 9.55 -13.81 -22.10
C GLY A 48 10.39 -12.55 -22.33
N PHE A 49 10.89 -11.89 -21.28
CA PHE A 49 11.80 -10.76 -21.42
C PHE A 49 13.27 -11.18 -21.27
N THR A 50 14.13 -10.67 -22.14
CA THR A 50 15.59 -10.82 -22.01
C THR A 50 16.16 -9.62 -21.27
N LYS A 51 16.78 -9.85 -20.10
CA LYS A 51 17.37 -8.81 -19.23
C LYS A 51 16.40 -7.64 -18.94
N PRO A 52 15.22 -7.92 -18.36
CA PRO A 52 14.20 -6.91 -18.13
C PRO A 52 14.71 -5.81 -17.18
N LYS A 53 14.56 -4.54 -17.57
CA LYS A 53 14.63 -3.42 -16.64
C LYS A 53 13.24 -3.21 -16.05
N VAL A 54 13.10 -3.56 -14.77
CA VAL A 54 11.80 -3.51 -14.07
C VAL A 54 11.73 -2.27 -13.20
N GLU A 55 10.60 -1.57 -13.26
CA GLU A 55 10.24 -0.48 -12.35
C GLU A 55 8.96 -0.88 -11.61
N ALA A 56 9.00 -0.81 -10.28
CA ALA A 56 7.90 -1.22 -9.42
C ALA A 56 6.72 -0.23 -9.53
N PRO A 57 5.47 -0.69 -9.28
CA PRO A 57 4.35 0.24 -9.20
C PRO A 57 4.52 1.14 -7.97
N VAL A 58 4.04 2.39 -8.08
CA VAL A 58 4.20 3.41 -7.03
C VAL A 58 2.85 3.99 -6.68
N LYS A 59 2.55 4.10 -5.38
CA LYS A 59 1.36 4.82 -4.92
C LYS A 59 1.57 6.32 -5.04
N ILE A 60 0.65 6.96 -5.74
CA ILE A 60 0.58 8.42 -5.77
C ILE A 60 0.13 8.90 -4.39
N GLY A 61 0.91 9.78 -3.78
CA GLY A 61 0.75 10.26 -2.40
C GLY A 61 1.60 9.55 -1.35
N GLY A 62 2.34 8.50 -1.72
CA GLY A 62 3.17 7.72 -0.79
C GLY A 62 2.42 6.56 -0.11
N LEU A 63 3.19 5.69 0.53
CA LEU A 63 2.72 4.41 1.08
C LEU A 63 1.77 4.60 2.27
N ASP A 64 2.17 5.41 3.26
CA ASP A 64 1.36 5.67 4.44
C ASP A 64 0.00 6.26 4.06
N TYR A 65 0.00 7.25 3.16
CA TYR A 65 -1.24 7.82 2.63
C TYR A 65 -2.12 6.75 1.99
N GLY A 66 -1.56 5.93 1.09
CA GLY A 66 -2.28 4.82 0.47
C GLY A 66 -2.88 3.84 1.48
N PHE A 67 -2.13 3.50 2.53
CA PHE A 67 -2.61 2.65 3.61
C PHE A 67 -3.74 3.31 4.40
N TYR A 68 -3.62 4.59 4.79
CA TYR A 68 -4.65 5.30 5.56
C TYR A 68 -5.97 5.49 4.80
N LEU A 69 -5.94 5.52 3.47
CA LEU A 69 -7.16 5.54 2.66
C LEU A 69 -8.00 4.24 2.79
N LEU A 70 -7.36 3.14 3.18
CA LEU A 70 -7.96 1.80 3.19
C LEU A 70 -8.14 1.23 4.59
N TYR A 71 -7.22 1.57 5.49
CA TYR A 71 -7.18 0.99 6.82
C TYR A 71 -8.40 1.37 7.65
N ASN A 72 -9.10 0.36 8.16
CA ASN A 72 -10.17 0.53 9.11
C ASN A 72 -10.07 -0.52 10.21
N GLN A 73 -9.62 -0.08 11.39
CA GLN A 73 -9.45 -0.95 12.55
C GLN A 73 -10.72 -1.70 12.94
N ARG A 74 -11.90 -1.10 12.76
CA ARG A 74 -13.19 -1.74 13.11
C ARG A 74 -13.48 -2.96 12.23
N LYS A 75 -12.88 -3.02 11.04
CA LYS A 75 -13.02 -4.12 10.07
C LYS A 75 -11.99 -5.24 10.26
N LEU A 76 -11.10 -5.15 11.27
CA LEU A 76 -10.19 -6.26 11.57
C LEU A 76 -11.00 -7.52 11.93
N PRO A 77 -10.63 -8.70 11.39
CA PRO A 77 -11.34 -9.94 11.70
C PRO A 77 -11.09 -10.34 13.16
N GLU A 78 -12.10 -10.91 13.82
CA GLU A 78 -11.98 -11.35 15.23
C GLU A 78 -10.82 -12.31 15.45
N GLY A 79 -10.59 -13.24 14.51
CA GLY A 79 -9.46 -14.15 14.56
C GLY A 79 -8.08 -13.47 14.60
N ALA A 80 -7.95 -12.27 14.00
CA ALA A 80 -6.74 -11.45 14.14
C ALA A 80 -6.70 -10.68 15.47
N LYS A 81 -7.84 -10.19 15.98
CA LYS A 81 -7.91 -9.49 17.27
C LYS A 81 -7.60 -10.40 18.46
N ASP A 82 -7.89 -11.68 18.33
CA ASP A 82 -7.71 -12.67 19.41
C ASP A 82 -6.28 -13.21 19.52
N GLN A 83 -5.41 -12.92 18.54
CA GLN A 83 -4.02 -13.36 18.60
C GLN A 83 -3.27 -12.69 19.75
N ARG A 84 -2.29 -13.42 20.28
CA ARG A 84 -1.36 -12.92 21.30
C ARG A 84 0.02 -12.60 20.74
N GLU A 85 0.30 -13.06 19.54
CA GLU A 85 1.51 -12.77 18.79
C GLU A 85 1.28 -11.61 17.80
N ASP A 86 2.38 -11.09 17.27
CA ASP A 86 2.34 -10.08 16.21
C ASP A 86 1.83 -10.74 14.92
N ILE A 87 0.99 -10.02 14.17
CA ILE A 87 0.42 -10.50 12.91
C ILE A 87 0.95 -9.69 11.75
N LEU A 88 1.43 -10.36 10.70
CA LEU A 88 1.69 -9.71 9.43
C LEU A 88 0.36 -9.52 8.70
N MET A 89 -0.04 -8.25 8.52
CA MET A 89 -1.16 -7.85 7.68
C MET A 89 -0.63 -7.38 6.34
N GLU A 90 -1.15 -7.94 5.25
CA GLU A 90 -0.75 -7.59 3.89
C GLU A 90 -1.95 -7.11 3.07
N TYR A 91 -1.87 -5.93 2.48
CA TYR A 91 -2.81 -5.52 1.42
C TYR A 91 -2.20 -5.91 0.08
N VAL A 92 -2.83 -6.81 -0.66
CA VAL A 92 -2.37 -7.27 -1.96
C VAL A 92 -3.24 -6.63 -3.04
N PHE A 93 -2.67 -5.70 -3.78
CA PHE A 93 -3.34 -4.95 -4.84
C PHE A 93 -3.05 -5.56 -6.20
N ASP A 94 -4.08 -5.73 -7.02
CA ASP A 94 -3.97 -5.98 -8.44
C ASP A 94 -4.05 -4.65 -9.20
N ILE A 95 -2.96 -4.28 -9.86
CA ILE A 95 -2.81 -2.99 -10.55
C ILE A 95 -2.74 -3.22 -12.05
N SER A 96 -3.63 -2.55 -12.79
CA SER A 96 -3.65 -2.56 -14.25
C SER A 96 -2.43 -1.85 -14.84
N ALA A 97 -2.13 -2.13 -16.12
CA ALA A 97 -1.10 -1.41 -16.88
C ALA A 97 -1.39 0.11 -17.04
N THR A 98 -2.61 0.55 -16.73
CA THR A 98 -2.96 1.99 -16.72
C THR A 98 -2.77 2.66 -15.37
N GLY A 99 -2.33 1.91 -14.34
CA GLY A 99 -2.16 2.41 -12.98
C GLY A 99 -3.45 2.44 -12.16
N LYS A 100 -4.51 1.78 -12.62
CA LYS A 100 -5.77 1.65 -11.87
C LYS A 100 -5.80 0.38 -11.04
N LEU A 101 -6.33 0.49 -9.81
CA LEU A 101 -6.67 -0.65 -8.95
C LEU A 101 -7.79 -1.46 -9.59
N GLU A 102 -7.54 -2.74 -9.85
CA GLU A 102 -8.54 -3.68 -10.39
C GLU A 102 -9.21 -4.48 -9.28
N ASP A 103 -8.44 -4.91 -8.27
CA ASP A 103 -8.93 -5.66 -7.11
C ASP A 103 -7.92 -5.56 -5.96
N PHE A 104 -8.34 -5.88 -4.74
CA PHE A 104 -7.41 -6.13 -3.64
C PHE A 104 -7.94 -7.09 -2.60
N ASN A 105 -7.02 -7.78 -1.94
CA ASN A 105 -7.32 -8.58 -0.76
C ASN A 105 -6.44 -8.20 0.42
N ILE A 106 -6.89 -8.59 1.61
CA ILE A 106 -6.12 -8.43 2.84
C ILE A 106 -5.80 -9.81 3.38
N LYS A 107 -4.51 -10.07 3.58
CA LYS A 107 -3.99 -11.29 4.20
C LYS A 107 -3.57 -11.00 5.62
N TYR A 108 -3.83 -11.95 6.51
CA TYR A 108 -3.36 -11.96 7.88
C TYR A 108 -2.60 -13.26 8.09
N THR A 109 -1.33 -13.14 8.48
CA THR A 109 -0.41 -14.27 8.59
C THR A 109 0.29 -14.22 9.94
N SER A 110 0.18 -15.31 10.68
CA SER A 110 0.92 -15.60 11.91
C SER A 110 1.13 -17.11 12.04
N THR A 111 1.80 -17.55 13.10
CA THR A 111 2.00 -18.98 13.40
C THR A 111 0.67 -19.71 13.53
N PHE A 112 -0.32 -19.09 14.17
CA PHE A 112 -1.60 -19.71 14.54
C PHE A 112 -2.81 -19.18 13.76
N TYR A 113 -2.63 -18.16 12.92
CA TYR A 113 -3.72 -17.56 12.15
C TYR A 113 -3.29 -17.22 10.73
N ASN A 114 -4.01 -17.78 9.76
CA ASN A 114 -3.81 -17.53 8.34
C ASN A 114 -5.17 -17.32 7.69
N ALA A 115 -5.42 -16.12 7.20
CA ALA A 115 -6.69 -15.77 6.57
C ALA A 115 -6.49 -14.75 5.45
N GLU A 116 -7.31 -14.85 4.41
CA GLU A 116 -7.31 -13.96 3.26
C GLU A 116 -8.75 -13.53 2.96
N PHE A 117 -8.94 -12.22 2.80
CA PHE A 117 -10.24 -11.61 2.59
C PHE A 117 -10.20 -10.70 1.37
N ASN A 118 -10.91 -11.07 0.31
CA ASN A 118 -11.16 -10.18 -0.82
C ASN A 118 -11.96 -8.96 -0.35
N GLN A 119 -11.55 -7.78 -0.78
CA GLN A 119 -12.20 -6.54 -0.42
C GLN A 119 -12.96 -5.97 -1.62
N SER A 120 -14.07 -5.29 -1.34
CA SER A 120 -14.73 -4.55 -2.41
C SER A 120 -13.94 -3.29 -2.72
N ILE A 121 -13.65 -3.07 -4.00
CA ILE A 121 -13.18 -1.78 -4.49
C ILE A 121 -14.31 -0.77 -4.70
N ARG A 122 -15.57 -1.07 -4.33
CA ARG A 122 -16.66 -0.09 -4.42
C ARG A 122 -16.54 0.95 -3.32
N ASP A 123 -16.89 2.19 -3.65
CA ASP A 123 -16.95 3.32 -2.72
C ASP A 123 -15.63 3.62 -1.98
N LEU A 124 -14.49 3.24 -2.56
CA LEU A 124 -13.21 3.68 -2.04
C LEU A 124 -13.03 5.17 -2.33
N HIS A 125 -12.16 5.80 -1.55
CA HIS A 125 -11.71 7.15 -1.87
C HIS A 125 -11.07 7.18 -3.27
N GLY A 126 -11.33 8.22 -4.07
CA GLY A 126 -10.85 8.32 -5.46
C GLY A 126 -9.34 8.07 -5.61
N ASP A 127 -8.55 8.56 -4.66
CA ASP A 127 -7.10 8.39 -4.66
C ASP A 127 -6.65 6.95 -4.38
N ALA A 128 -7.49 6.11 -3.79
CA ALA A 128 -7.17 4.71 -3.54
C ALA A 128 -7.10 3.90 -4.85
N TYR A 129 -7.75 4.39 -5.92
CA TYR A 129 -7.73 3.74 -7.23
C TYR A 129 -6.48 4.05 -8.06
N GLU A 130 -5.64 5.00 -7.63
CA GLU A 130 -4.60 5.58 -8.50
C GLU A 130 -3.18 5.23 -8.06
N PHE A 131 -2.45 4.66 -9.02
CA PHE A 131 -1.06 4.25 -8.94
C PHE A 131 -0.33 4.65 -10.21
N ILE A 132 0.99 4.73 -10.10
CA ILE A 132 1.88 4.67 -11.25
C ILE A 132 2.08 3.19 -11.55
N PRO A 133 1.79 2.72 -12.79
CA PRO A 133 1.90 1.31 -13.12
C PRO A 133 3.37 0.86 -13.06
N ALA A 134 3.56 -0.43 -12.80
CA ALA A 134 4.86 -1.06 -13.03
C ALA A 134 5.25 -0.95 -14.50
N SER A 135 6.55 -0.96 -14.79
CA SER A 135 7.04 -0.98 -16.16
C SER A 135 8.11 -2.05 -16.38
N ILE A 136 8.15 -2.61 -17.59
CA ILE A 136 9.26 -3.43 -18.08
C ILE A 136 9.82 -2.76 -19.33
N ASN A 137 11.10 -2.37 -19.29
CA ASN A 137 11.76 -1.62 -20.36
C ASN A 137 10.98 -0.34 -20.76
N GLY A 138 10.35 0.33 -19.78
CA GLY A 138 9.56 1.55 -19.98
C GLY A 138 8.12 1.31 -20.47
N ASN A 139 7.72 0.06 -20.75
CA ASN A 139 6.35 -0.26 -21.13
C ASN A 139 5.52 -0.61 -19.88
N PRO A 140 4.38 0.06 -19.65
CA PRO A 140 3.51 -0.25 -18.53
C PRO A 140 2.96 -1.68 -18.59
N VAL A 141 2.96 -2.37 -17.45
CA VAL A 141 2.47 -3.75 -17.33
C VAL A 141 1.54 -3.91 -16.12
N LYS A 142 0.73 -4.97 -16.13
CA LYS A 142 -0.01 -5.39 -14.95
C LYS A 142 0.96 -5.87 -13.87
N SER A 143 0.60 -5.66 -12.61
CA SER A 143 1.46 -6.02 -11.48
C SER A 143 0.65 -6.23 -10.22
N LYS A 144 1.27 -6.90 -9.24
CA LYS A 144 0.82 -6.88 -7.85
C LYS A 144 1.69 -5.95 -7.02
N LEU A 145 1.06 -5.15 -6.17
CA LEU A 145 1.71 -4.37 -5.13
C LEU A 145 1.26 -4.92 -3.79
N VAL A 146 2.17 -5.02 -2.83
CA VAL A 146 1.89 -5.53 -1.49
C VAL A 146 2.32 -4.50 -0.47
N TYR A 147 1.37 -4.04 0.36
CA TYR A 147 1.69 -3.30 1.58
C TYR A 147 1.76 -4.28 2.73
N GLN A 148 2.86 -4.25 3.47
CA GLN A 148 3.14 -5.12 4.60
C GLN A 148 3.18 -4.30 5.88
N ILE A 149 2.36 -4.68 6.86
CA ILE A 149 2.23 -3.99 8.13
C ILE A 149 2.27 -5.03 9.25
N MET A 150 3.13 -4.83 10.24
CA MET A 150 3.13 -5.65 11.45
C MET A 150 2.12 -5.10 12.45
N LEU A 151 1.14 -5.90 12.85
CA LEU A 151 0.14 -5.57 13.86
C LEU A 151 0.57 -6.11 15.23
N TYR A 152 0.80 -5.20 16.18
CA TYR A 152 1.18 -5.54 17.55
C TYR A 152 -0.05 -5.66 18.46
N ILE A 153 -0.61 -6.87 18.59
CA ILE A 153 -1.90 -7.09 19.29
C ILE A 153 -1.76 -7.03 20.83
N SER A 154 -0.62 -7.45 21.39
CA SER A 154 -0.39 -7.52 22.85
C SER A 154 -0.50 -6.17 23.57
N GLN A 155 -0.18 -5.05 22.90
CA GLN A 155 -0.27 -3.70 23.49
C GLN A 155 -1.69 -3.11 23.49
N ALA A 156 -2.65 -3.74 22.79
CA ALA A 156 -4.00 -3.21 22.61
C ALA A 156 -4.97 -3.56 23.75
N LYS A 157 -4.76 -4.68 24.45
CA LYS A 157 -5.62 -5.08 25.58
C LYS A 157 -5.34 -4.28 26.87
N ASP A 158 -4.09 -3.87 27.10
CA ASP A 158 -3.69 -3.25 28.38
C ASP A 158 -4.05 -1.77 28.52
N ARG A 159 -4.42 -1.06 27.44
CA ARG A 159 -4.60 0.40 27.48
C ARG A 159 -6.03 0.93 27.38
N GLY A 160 -7.05 0.08 27.19
CA GLY A 160 -8.44 0.54 27.05
C GLY A 160 -8.66 1.55 25.90
N THR A 161 -7.66 1.74 25.04
CA THR A 161 -7.65 2.65 23.91
C THR A 161 -7.66 1.83 22.63
N TYR A 162 -8.61 2.14 21.74
CA TYR A 162 -8.68 1.57 20.40
C TYR A 162 -7.47 2.06 19.60
N ASN A 163 -6.48 1.19 19.39
CA ASN A 163 -5.13 1.57 18.91
C ASN A 163 -4.99 1.62 17.38
N ILE A 164 -4.44 2.74 16.90
CA ILE A 164 -3.80 2.90 15.59
C ILE A 164 -2.53 2.03 15.56
N PRO A 165 -2.15 1.37 14.44
CA PRO A 165 -0.87 0.67 14.34
C PRO A 165 0.29 1.63 14.63
N THR A 166 1.12 1.33 15.62
CA THR A 166 2.28 2.15 16.00
C THR A 166 3.59 1.42 15.73
N GLN A 167 4.60 2.17 15.32
CA GLN A 167 5.97 1.69 15.19
C GLN A 167 6.57 1.38 16.58
N LYS A 168 7.38 0.33 16.69
CA LYS A 168 8.29 0.17 17.84
C LYS A 168 9.50 1.09 17.61
N TYR A 169 9.79 1.95 18.59
CA TYR A 169 11.06 2.66 18.71
C TYR A 169 12.16 1.73 19.23
#